data_AF-A0A8J7F8W0-F1
#
_entry.id   AF-A0A8J7F8W0-F1
#
_cell.length_a   1.000
_cell.length_b   1.000
_cell.length_c   1.000
_cell.angle_alpha   90.00
_cell.angle_beta   90.00
_cell.angle_gamma   90.00
#
_symmetry.space_group_name_H-M   'P 1'
#
loop_
_entity.id
_entity.type
_entity.pdbx_description
1 polymer ?
#
loop_
_entity_poly.entity_id
_entity_poly.type
_entity_poly.pdbx_seq_one_letter_code
_entity_poly.pdbx_strand_id
1 'polypeptide(L)'
;MAFTICRIQKIKSWSALVRSEAHTARKVDTPSANPQITNLEVIGDCDNLDLLMKVRNKIGSQKYRSDAVLAVEMLLSASAEYFRPYAAHEGGSYDKQRLDDFVEAVVKWLDNSWGDRIVKASLHLDEITPHIHAYLVPLDERGKLNCKALFGTRAKMYQLQDSFANAVEHLGIVRGVKGSVATHTKVKKYYAAVNQDSQLLDLERYIPQPQAQEGSVAYRQRVIELLNPQLEVINSQLRERDRNYQKLIELKQTVSRSEQLRYSLEKELHLLRANHGRQNLSLSEVAYELGLNNSKYEDNPLSLVMSVNKCNLDDAVVWLRDRFGEKAMLNAVSKSALSIARQTPECIFVPPKPQAQHFGEVEHYLNQKHSIPQKFLKTLQERGLLYASTDGNAVFIARNLDGRTTGAYLYSLNNSENNFTIYSGSRRSNGWFHLSMGGSNRGLIETAVLNSSPIDALKIMIRNAPHNHRTLYLTLDHENAPLPLQLLTTLPNVVVAMPKKRIISIRKILPNAIDFSKYNQQQAFY
;
A
#
# COMPACT_ATOMS: atom_id res chain seq x y z
N MET A 1 -15.03 15.47 4.84
CA MET A 1 -15.01 16.10 3.50
C MET A 1 -14.10 17.31 3.57
N ALA A 2 -13.20 17.49 2.60
CA ALA A 2 -12.29 18.62 2.55
C ALA A 2 -12.90 19.75 1.71
N PHE A 3 -12.79 21.00 2.17
CA PHE A 3 -13.33 22.17 1.51
C PHE A 3 -12.25 22.99 0.79
N THR A 4 -12.62 23.61 -0.32
CA THR A 4 -11.78 24.61 -0.99
C THR A 4 -11.70 25.91 -0.20
N ILE A 5 -10.51 26.50 -0.13
CA ILE A 5 -10.26 27.80 0.47
C ILE A 5 -9.74 28.74 -0.62
N CYS A 6 -10.59 29.63 -1.12
CA CYS A 6 -10.20 30.70 -2.04
C CYS A 6 -10.58 32.05 -1.43
N ARG A 7 -9.61 32.94 -1.26
CA ARG A 7 -9.84 34.26 -0.66
C ARG A 7 -9.00 35.32 -1.35
N ILE A 8 -9.60 36.45 -1.66
CA ILE A 8 -8.90 37.56 -2.31
C ILE A 8 -8.68 38.73 -1.36
N GLN A 9 -7.56 39.42 -1.50
CA GLN A 9 -7.23 40.67 -0.82
C GLN A 9 -6.84 41.74 -1.85
N LYS A 10 -7.50 42.90 -1.79
CA LYS A 10 -7.26 44.01 -2.71
C LYS A 10 -6.10 44.86 -2.20
N ILE A 11 -5.09 45.04 -3.04
CA ILE A 11 -3.90 45.86 -2.75
C ILE A 11 -4.03 47.18 -3.49
N LYS A 12 -4.12 48.29 -2.73
CA LYS A 12 -4.35 49.64 -3.28
C LYS A 12 -3.12 50.55 -3.25
N SER A 13 -2.03 50.14 -2.63
CA SER A 13 -0.80 50.94 -2.53
C SER A 13 0.44 50.10 -2.77
N TRP A 14 1.48 50.73 -3.33
CA TRP A 14 2.78 50.11 -3.53
C TRP A 14 3.39 49.62 -2.21
N SER A 15 3.23 50.38 -1.13
CA SER A 15 3.68 49.98 0.21
C SER A 15 2.94 48.76 0.78
N ALA A 16 1.66 48.57 0.43
CA ALA A 16 0.93 47.36 0.78
C ALA A 16 1.38 46.16 -0.04
N LEU A 17 1.74 46.37 -1.32
CA LEU A 17 2.30 45.32 -2.18
C LEU A 17 3.65 44.82 -1.65
N VAL A 18 4.58 45.73 -1.35
CA VAL A 18 5.90 45.38 -0.80
C VAL A 18 5.79 44.68 0.55
N ARG A 19 4.86 45.11 1.41
CA ARG A 19 4.63 44.42 2.70
C ARG A 19 4.02 43.02 2.52
N SER A 20 3.12 42.88 1.55
CA SER A 20 2.55 41.57 1.19
C SER A 20 3.66 40.63 0.69
N GLU A 21 4.48 41.12 -0.24
CA GLU A 21 5.62 40.37 -0.76
C GLU A 21 6.64 40.04 0.32
N ALA A 22 6.97 40.98 1.22
CA ALA A 22 7.92 40.74 2.29
C ALA A 22 7.43 39.63 3.24
N HIS A 23 6.12 39.50 3.45
CA HIS A 23 5.53 38.38 4.19
C HIS A 23 5.58 37.07 3.39
N THR A 24 5.21 37.09 2.10
CA THR A 24 5.25 35.91 1.22
C THR A 24 6.67 35.40 0.97
N ALA A 25 7.64 36.30 0.82
CA ALA A 25 9.05 36.00 0.58
C ALA A 25 9.87 35.85 1.88
N ARG A 26 9.22 35.81 3.05
CA ARG A 26 9.85 35.66 4.38
C ARG A 26 10.98 36.65 4.69
N LYS A 27 10.88 37.87 4.17
CA LYS A 27 11.78 39.00 4.50
C LYS A 27 11.46 39.62 5.87
N VAL A 28 10.37 39.19 6.52
CA VAL A 28 9.93 39.61 7.86
C VAL A 28 9.69 38.35 8.70
N ASP A 29 10.12 38.37 9.96
CA ASP A 29 9.94 37.26 10.89
C ASP A 29 8.45 36.91 11.06
N THR A 30 8.12 35.64 10.88
CA THR A 30 6.73 35.13 10.93
C THR A 30 6.68 33.96 11.92
N PRO A 31 6.10 34.16 13.12
CA PRO A 31 6.19 33.20 14.24
C PRO A 31 5.62 31.80 13.97
N SER A 32 4.82 31.65 12.91
CA SER A 32 4.15 30.39 12.54
C SER A 32 4.81 29.67 11.36
N ALA A 33 5.91 30.21 10.83
CA ALA A 33 6.64 29.65 9.70
C ALA A 33 7.90 28.90 10.19
N ASN A 34 8.16 27.73 9.62
CA ASN A 34 9.38 26.97 9.86
C ASN A 34 10.51 27.48 8.92
N PRO A 35 11.56 28.12 9.45
CA PRO A 35 12.62 28.71 8.63
C PRO A 35 13.48 27.69 7.87
N GLN A 36 13.34 26.39 8.17
CA GLN A 36 14.09 25.31 7.51
C GLN A 36 13.39 24.79 6.24
N ILE A 37 12.16 25.21 5.97
CA ILE A 37 11.38 24.76 4.81
C ILE A 37 11.36 25.86 3.74
N THR A 38 11.73 25.50 2.52
CA THR A 38 11.80 26.45 1.39
C THR A 38 10.47 26.48 0.63
N ASN A 39 9.95 27.69 0.41
CA ASN A 39 8.76 27.92 -0.43
C ASN A 39 9.10 27.85 -1.92
N LEU A 40 8.14 27.42 -2.74
CA LEU A 40 8.35 27.19 -4.17
C LEU A 40 7.59 28.24 -5.00
N GLU A 41 8.26 28.85 -5.97
CA GLU A 41 7.58 29.69 -6.98
C GLU A 41 7.03 28.78 -8.07
N VAL A 42 5.70 28.74 -8.21
CA VAL A 42 5.00 27.86 -9.16
C VAL A 42 4.61 28.60 -10.44
N ILE A 43 4.50 29.94 -10.39
CA ILE A 43 4.32 30.80 -11.56
C ILE A 43 5.18 32.05 -11.35
N GLY A 44 6.08 32.33 -12.30
CA GLY A 44 6.84 33.57 -12.36
C GLY A 44 8.03 33.49 -13.32
N ASP A 45 8.49 34.65 -13.79
CA ASP A 45 9.59 34.75 -14.76
C ASP A 45 10.98 34.48 -14.14
N CYS A 46 11.87 33.96 -14.99
CA CYS A 46 13.30 33.70 -14.75
C CYS A 46 14.11 34.98 -14.40
N ASP A 47 13.55 36.16 -14.67
CA ASP A 47 14.28 37.43 -14.69
C ASP A 47 14.60 38.03 -13.30
N ASN A 48 14.36 37.30 -12.19
CA ASN A 48 14.63 37.76 -10.81
C ASN A 48 14.06 39.16 -10.46
N LEU A 49 13.08 39.65 -11.25
CA LEU A 49 12.44 40.93 -11.01
C LEU A 49 11.54 40.87 -9.76
N ASP A 50 11.68 41.87 -8.89
CA ASP A 50 10.86 42.08 -7.69
C ASP A 50 9.36 42.20 -8.07
N LEU A 51 8.44 41.73 -7.22
CA LEU A 51 6.99 41.75 -7.52
C LEU A 51 6.50 43.15 -7.87
N LEU A 52 7.07 44.17 -7.21
CA LEU A 52 6.77 45.57 -7.51
C LEU A 52 7.07 45.92 -8.97
N MET A 53 8.21 45.48 -9.51
CA MET A 53 8.57 45.70 -10.91
C MET A 53 7.65 44.91 -11.84
N LYS A 54 7.34 43.65 -11.52
CA LYS A 54 6.40 42.82 -12.31
C LYS A 54 5.02 43.49 -12.42
N VAL A 55 4.46 43.96 -11.30
CA VAL A 55 3.16 44.66 -11.27
C VAL A 55 3.24 46.00 -12.02
N ARG A 56 4.32 46.78 -11.85
CA ARG A 56 4.50 48.04 -12.59
C ARG A 56 4.57 47.83 -14.10
N ASN A 57 5.36 46.86 -14.54
CA ASN A 57 5.52 46.55 -15.96
C ASN A 57 4.19 46.09 -16.57
N LYS A 58 3.41 45.28 -15.84
CA LYS A 58 2.10 44.82 -16.28
C LYS A 58 1.06 45.93 -16.36
N ILE A 59 1.08 46.89 -15.43
CA ILE A 59 0.19 48.08 -15.47
C ILE A 59 0.61 49.03 -16.61
N GLY A 60 1.91 49.17 -16.85
CA GLY A 60 2.45 50.09 -17.83
C GLY A 60 2.31 51.57 -17.43
N SER A 61 2.38 52.47 -18.41
CA SER A 61 2.36 53.93 -18.23
C SER A 61 0.95 54.53 -18.05
N GLN A 62 -0.07 53.71 -17.84
CA GLN A 62 -1.46 54.17 -17.77
C GLN A 62 -1.71 55.04 -16.53
N LYS A 63 -2.50 56.13 -16.69
CA LYS A 63 -2.99 56.93 -15.57
C LYS A 63 -4.14 56.20 -14.87
N TYR A 64 -4.06 56.09 -13.55
CA TYR A 64 -5.10 55.48 -12.70
C TYR A 64 -5.42 56.35 -11.49
N ARG A 65 -6.61 56.14 -10.93
CA ARG A 65 -7.11 56.83 -9.72
C ARG A 65 -6.27 56.46 -8.49
N SER A 66 -6.12 57.38 -7.54
CA SER A 66 -5.28 57.20 -6.34
C SER A 66 -5.70 56.03 -5.45
N ASP A 67 -6.97 55.63 -5.47
CA ASP A 67 -7.50 54.47 -4.73
C ASP A 67 -7.75 53.24 -5.62
N ALA A 68 -7.13 53.20 -6.81
CA ALA A 68 -7.18 52.04 -7.69
C ALA A 68 -6.60 50.80 -6.99
N VAL A 69 -7.17 49.64 -7.31
CA VAL A 69 -6.60 48.36 -6.89
C VAL A 69 -5.49 48.02 -7.88
N LEU A 70 -4.25 48.05 -7.41
CA LEU A 70 -3.05 47.79 -8.20
C LEU A 70 -2.85 46.30 -8.44
N ALA A 71 -3.11 45.49 -7.42
CA ALA A 71 -3.01 44.04 -7.46
C ALA A 71 -4.06 43.38 -6.56
N VAL A 72 -4.34 42.12 -6.82
CA VAL A 72 -5.18 41.25 -6.00
C VAL A 72 -4.33 40.06 -5.59
N GLU A 73 -4.21 39.85 -4.29
CA GLU A 73 -3.60 38.65 -3.72
C GLU A 73 -4.69 37.60 -3.52
N MET A 74 -4.51 36.42 -4.10
CA MET A 74 -5.37 35.26 -3.90
C MET A 74 -4.67 34.26 -2.98
N LEU A 75 -5.31 33.93 -1.86
CA LEU A 75 -4.96 32.79 -1.02
C LEU A 75 -5.75 31.58 -1.50
N LEU A 76 -5.05 30.55 -1.95
CA LEU A 76 -5.62 29.31 -2.49
C LEU A 76 -5.11 28.13 -1.65
N SER A 77 -6.03 27.37 -1.06
CA SER A 77 -5.71 26.20 -0.25
C SER A 77 -6.91 25.25 -0.20
N ALA A 78 -6.76 24.15 0.54
CA ALA A 78 -7.80 23.20 0.86
C ALA A 78 -7.79 22.92 2.37
N SER A 79 -8.83 22.27 2.89
CA SER A 79 -8.83 21.84 4.28
C SER A 79 -7.67 20.87 4.56
N ALA A 80 -7.16 20.91 5.80
CA ALA A 80 -6.03 20.10 6.24
C ALA A 80 -6.18 18.61 5.95
N GLU A 81 -7.41 18.10 6.05
CA GLU A 81 -7.78 16.70 5.81
C GLU A 81 -7.49 16.24 4.37
N TYR A 82 -7.46 17.15 3.39
CA TYR A 82 -7.08 16.81 2.03
C TYR A 82 -5.59 16.47 1.95
N PHE A 83 -4.72 17.34 2.48
CA PHE A 83 -3.27 17.15 2.46
C PHE A 83 -2.82 16.06 3.44
N ARG A 84 -3.62 15.77 4.46
CA ARG A 84 -3.33 14.81 5.54
C ARG A 84 -4.55 13.92 5.81
N PRO A 85 -4.84 12.93 4.95
CA PRO A 85 -6.00 12.06 5.12
C PRO A 85 -5.93 11.20 6.39
N TYR A 86 -4.71 10.86 6.87
CA TYR A 86 -4.49 9.98 8.02
C TYR A 86 -4.11 10.71 9.31
N ALA A 87 -3.78 12.01 9.26
CA ALA A 87 -3.24 12.77 10.38
C ALA A 87 -3.55 14.28 10.30
N ALA A 88 -4.82 14.65 10.08
CA ALA A 88 -5.23 16.04 9.87
C ALA A 88 -4.83 17.03 10.99
N HIS A 89 -4.54 16.54 12.18
CA HIS A 89 -4.14 17.32 13.35
C HIS A 89 -2.62 17.56 13.47
N GLU A 90 -1.78 16.81 12.73
CA GLU A 90 -0.32 16.94 12.77
C GLU A 90 0.15 18.02 11.79
N GLY A 91 0.28 19.27 12.24
CA GLY A 91 0.74 20.40 11.43
C GLY A 91 2.14 20.18 10.84
N GLY A 92 2.35 20.58 9.58
CA GLY A 92 3.68 20.58 8.93
C GLY A 92 4.06 19.29 8.19
N SER A 93 3.22 18.25 8.18
CA SER A 93 3.35 17.09 7.31
C SER A 93 2.27 17.11 6.22
N TYR A 94 2.53 16.52 5.06
CA TYR A 94 1.54 16.40 3.97
C TYR A 94 1.89 15.23 3.04
N ASP A 95 0.86 14.65 2.43
CA ASP A 95 1.01 13.67 1.37
C ASP A 95 1.52 14.36 0.10
N LYS A 96 2.70 13.95 -0.38
CA LYS A 96 3.38 14.58 -1.51
C LYS A 96 2.56 14.47 -2.80
N GLN A 97 1.99 13.31 -3.09
CA GLN A 97 1.23 13.10 -4.32
C GLN A 97 -0.01 13.99 -4.35
N ARG A 98 -0.75 14.05 -3.24
CA ARG A 98 -1.94 14.90 -3.13
C ARG A 98 -1.61 16.39 -3.22
N LEU A 99 -0.46 16.79 -2.67
CA LEU A 99 0.05 18.15 -2.81
C LEU A 99 0.36 18.47 -4.27
N ASP A 100 1.11 17.60 -4.95
CA ASP A 100 1.50 17.78 -6.35
C ASP A 100 0.25 17.87 -7.25
N ASP A 101 -0.72 16.97 -7.07
CA ASP A 101 -2.01 16.99 -7.80
C ASP A 101 -2.79 18.30 -7.56
N PHE A 102 -2.79 18.80 -6.32
CA PHE A 102 -3.44 20.07 -5.98
C PHE A 102 -2.72 21.25 -6.64
N VAL A 103 -1.39 21.29 -6.57
CA VAL A 103 -0.59 22.36 -7.18
C VAL A 103 -0.80 22.39 -8.69
N GLU A 104 -0.78 21.24 -9.35
CA GLU A 104 -1.04 21.13 -10.79
C GLU A 104 -2.44 21.67 -11.15
N ALA A 105 -3.47 21.23 -10.43
CA ALA A 105 -4.84 21.69 -10.65
C ALA A 105 -4.99 23.21 -10.45
N VAL A 106 -4.36 23.77 -9.41
CA VAL A 106 -4.41 25.21 -9.12
C VAL A 106 -3.65 26.02 -10.17
N VAL A 107 -2.45 25.59 -10.57
CA VAL A 107 -1.66 26.28 -11.62
C VAL A 107 -2.42 26.27 -12.95
N LYS A 108 -2.98 25.13 -13.33
CA LYS A 108 -3.82 25.01 -14.53
C LYS A 108 -5.05 25.90 -14.46
N TRP A 109 -5.69 26.01 -13.30
CA TRP A 109 -6.83 26.90 -13.11
C TRP A 109 -6.44 28.38 -13.20
N LEU A 110 -5.30 28.76 -12.62
CA LEU A 110 -4.76 30.11 -12.69
C LEU A 110 -4.48 30.52 -14.13
N ASP A 111 -3.85 29.63 -14.90
CA ASP A 111 -3.53 29.86 -16.31
C ASP A 111 -4.81 29.96 -17.17
N ASN A 112 -5.75 29.02 -17.03
CA ASN A 112 -7.00 29.04 -17.82
C ASN A 112 -7.93 30.21 -17.47
N SER A 113 -8.01 30.60 -16.19
CA SER A 113 -8.99 31.60 -15.72
C SER A 113 -8.48 33.04 -15.80
N TRP A 114 -7.17 33.22 -15.63
CA TRP A 114 -6.56 34.54 -15.47
C TRP A 114 -5.37 34.76 -16.39
N GLY A 115 -4.71 33.68 -16.84
CA GLY A 115 -3.61 33.69 -17.79
C GLY A 115 -2.56 34.72 -17.43
N ASP A 116 -2.28 35.59 -18.39
CA ASP A 116 -1.23 36.61 -18.31
C ASP A 116 -1.44 37.64 -17.19
N ARG A 117 -2.63 37.70 -16.58
CA ARG A 117 -2.92 38.61 -15.46
C ARG A 117 -2.25 38.18 -14.17
N ILE A 118 -1.86 36.90 -14.05
CA ILE A 118 -1.09 36.39 -12.92
C ILE A 118 0.39 36.77 -13.13
N VAL A 119 0.93 37.55 -12.20
CA VAL A 119 2.33 37.99 -12.26
C VAL A 119 3.27 37.11 -11.44
N LYS A 120 2.74 36.46 -10.40
CA LYS A 120 3.49 35.58 -9.51
C LYS A 120 2.55 34.65 -8.76
N ALA A 121 2.93 33.40 -8.58
CA ALA A 121 2.30 32.50 -7.61
C ALA A 121 3.36 31.72 -6.83
N SER A 122 3.23 31.69 -5.51
CA SER A 122 4.17 31.04 -4.60
C SER A 122 3.44 30.05 -3.70
N LEU A 123 3.92 28.82 -3.67
CA LEU A 123 3.49 27.74 -2.79
C LEU A 123 4.26 27.82 -1.48
N HIS A 124 3.53 27.96 -0.37
CA HIS A 124 4.07 27.95 0.98
C HIS A 124 3.90 26.58 1.62
N LEU A 125 5.00 26.04 2.11
CA LEU A 125 5.09 24.72 2.77
C LEU A 125 5.62 24.82 4.21
N ASP A 126 6.05 26.02 4.59
CA ASP A 126 6.64 26.34 5.88
C ASP A 126 5.61 26.62 6.98
N GLU A 127 4.31 26.65 6.67
CA GLU A 127 3.21 26.78 7.64
C GLU A 127 2.43 25.47 7.83
N ILE A 128 1.44 25.47 8.74
CA ILE A 128 0.69 24.28 9.16
C ILE A 128 -0.02 23.56 7.99
N THR A 129 -0.55 24.31 7.02
CA THR A 129 -1.26 23.76 5.86
C THR A 129 -0.73 24.37 4.57
N PRO A 130 -0.39 23.57 3.56
CA PRO A 130 0.05 24.07 2.26
C PRO A 130 -0.96 25.05 1.65
N HIS A 131 -0.46 26.18 1.17
CA HIS A 131 -1.28 27.20 0.52
C HIS A 131 -0.49 27.99 -0.52
N ILE A 132 -1.19 28.51 -1.52
CA ILE A 132 -0.60 29.29 -2.60
C ILE A 132 -1.06 30.74 -2.47
N HIS A 133 -0.09 31.66 -2.55
CA HIS A 133 -0.34 33.08 -2.75
C HIS A 133 -0.13 33.42 -4.23
N ALA A 134 -1.21 33.78 -4.94
CA ALA A 134 -1.15 34.23 -6.32
C ALA A 134 -1.44 35.73 -6.42
N TYR A 135 -0.59 36.46 -7.13
CA TYR A 135 -0.73 37.89 -7.36
C TYR A 135 -1.26 38.15 -8.77
N LEU A 136 -2.40 38.81 -8.85
CA LEU A 136 -3.11 39.16 -10.07
C LEU A 136 -3.15 40.67 -10.28
N VAL A 137 -2.85 41.16 -11.48
CA VAL A 137 -3.12 42.56 -11.88
C VAL A 137 -4.51 42.64 -12.51
N PRO A 138 -5.45 43.41 -11.94
CA PRO A 138 -6.85 43.37 -12.34
C PRO A 138 -7.12 44.21 -13.60
N LEU A 139 -6.59 43.78 -14.74
CA LEU A 139 -6.85 44.39 -16.04
C LEU A 139 -8.19 43.89 -16.60
N ASP A 140 -9.00 44.78 -17.18
CA ASP A 140 -10.17 44.38 -17.99
C ASP A 140 -9.76 44.01 -19.42
N GLU A 141 -10.73 43.64 -20.24
CA GLU A 141 -10.54 43.31 -21.67
C GLU A 141 -9.95 44.47 -22.49
N ARG A 142 -10.01 45.71 -21.96
CA ARG A 142 -9.44 46.90 -22.59
C ARG A 142 -8.03 47.20 -22.07
N GLY A 143 -7.45 46.32 -21.24
CA GLY A 143 -6.13 46.51 -20.63
C GLY A 143 -6.08 47.59 -19.55
N LYS A 144 -7.23 48.03 -19.01
CA LYS A 144 -7.28 49.04 -17.94
C LYS A 144 -7.51 48.41 -16.57
N LEU A 145 -6.93 49.03 -15.53
CA LEU A 145 -7.14 48.61 -14.14
C LEU A 145 -8.61 48.73 -13.73
N ASN A 146 -9.27 47.57 -13.56
CA ASN A 146 -10.69 47.48 -13.26
C ASN A 146 -11.03 46.26 -12.42
N CYS A 147 -10.64 46.30 -11.14
CA CYS A 147 -10.98 45.26 -10.16
C CYS A 147 -12.50 45.11 -9.94
N LYS A 148 -13.29 46.17 -10.15
CA LYS A 148 -14.76 46.10 -10.03
C LYS A 148 -15.38 45.24 -11.14
N ALA A 149 -14.84 45.31 -12.36
CA ALA A 149 -15.27 44.42 -13.43
C ALA A 149 -14.96 42.95 -13.13
N LEU A 150 -13.86 42.64 -12.43
CA LEU A 150 -13.51 41.24 -12.14
C LEU A 150 -14.16 40.68 -10.87
N PHE A 151 -14.16 41.46 -9.78
CA PHE A 151 -14.57 41.00 -8.44
C PHE A 151 -15.57 41.92 -7.74
N GLY A 152 -16.23 42.81 -8.49
CA GLY A 152 -17.04 43.88 -7.89
C GLY A 152 -18.45 43.47 -7.45
N THR A 153 -18.97 42.34 -7.92
CA THR A 153 -20.33 41.89 -7.59
C THR A 153 -20.32 40.59 -6.79
N ARG A 154 -21.37 40.40 -5.96
CA ARG A 154 -21.56 39.16 -5.20
C ARG A 154 -21.64 37.93 -6.12
N ALA A 155 -22.28 38.06 -7.28
CA ALA A 155 -22.35 37.01 -8.29
C ALA A 155 -20.96 36.59 -8.80
N LYS A 156 -20.06 37.55 -9.08
CA LYS A 156 -18.69 37.25 -9.51
C LYS A 156 -17.86 36.58 -8.42
N MET A 157 -18.07 36.98 -7.16
CA MET A 157 -17.46 36.28 -6.03
C MET A 157 -17.98 34.85 -5.87
N TYR A 158 -19.26 34.59 -6.16
CA TYR A 158 -19.76 33.21 -6.20
C TYR A 158 -19.15 32.43 -7.36
N GLN A 159 -19.11 33.01 -8.57
CA GLN A 159 -18.48 32.38 -9.73
C GLN A 159 -17.00 32.07 -9.49
N LEU A 160 -16.26 32.93 -8.77
CA LEU A 160 -14.89 32.66 -8.37
C LEU A 160 -14.79 31.40 -7.50
N GLN A 161 -15.63 31.30 -6.47
CA GLN A 161 -15.66 30.13 -5.58
C GLN A 161 -16.10 28.86 -6.32
N ASP A 162 -17.10 28.98 -7.20
CA ASP A 162 -17.64 27.89 -8.01
C ASP A 162 -16.56 27.39 -8.99
N SER A 163 -15.91 28.31 -9.71
CA SER A 163 -14.85 28.00 -10.67
C SER A 163 -13.65 27.33 -10.02
N PHE A 164 -13.20 27.84 -8.87
CA PHE A 164 -12.10 27.23 -8.13
C PHE A 164 -12.47 25.84 -7.62
N ALA A 165 -13.68 25.65 -7.09
CA ALA A 165 -14.15 24.34 -6.64
C ALA A 165 -14.22 23.32 -7.78
N ASN A 166 -14.74 23.70 -8.94
CA ASN A 166 -14.80 22.82 -10.11
C ASN A 166 -13.41 22.38 -10.58
N ALA A 167 -12.40 23.26 -10.48
CA ALA A 167 -11.04 22.94 -10.90
C ALA A 167 -10.41 21.82 -10.05
N VAL A 168 -10.77 21.72 -8.77
CA VAL A 168 -10.20 20.74 -7.83
C VAL A 168 -11.19 19.65 -7.42
N GLU A 169 -12.38 19.61 -8.04
CA GLU A 169 -13.45 18.65 -7.71
C GLU A 169 -13.00 17.20 -7.93
N HIS A 170 -12.23 16.95 -8.98
CA HIS A 170 -11.67 15.63 -9.30
C HIS A 170 -10.72 15.08 -8.23
N LEU A 171 -10.20 15.95 -7.35
CA LEU A 171 -9.36 15.58 -6.19
C LEU A 171 -10.20 15.24 -4.95
N GLY A 172 -11.52 15.30 -5.05
CA GLY A 172 -12.44 15.06 -3.93
C GLY A 172 -12.56 16.24 -2.96
N ILE A 173 -12.10 17.43 -3.36
CA ILE A 173 -12.25 18.67 -2.58
C ILE A 173 -13.55 19.34 -2.99
N VAL A 174 -14.42 19.62 -2.00
CA VAL A 174 -15.74 20.18 -2.24
C VAL A 174 -15.77 21.69 -2.04
N ARG A 175 -16.71 22.34 -2.71
CA ARG A 175 -16.98 23.77 -2.55
C ARG A 175 -17.37 24.11 -1.11
N GLY A 176 -16.90 25.26 -0.60
CA GLY A 176 -17.39 25.84 0.66
C GLY A 176 -18.90 26.13 0.66
N VAL A 177 -19.50 26.25 1.84
CA VAL A 177 -20.97 26.44 2.01
C VAL A 177 -21.46 27.73 1.33
N LYS A 178 -22.39 27.60 0.36
CA LYS A 178 -22.99 28.74 -0.33
C LYS A 178 -23.86 29.54 0.63
N GLY A 179 -23.63 30.85 0.69
CA GLY A 179 -24.38 31.73 1.61
C GLY A 179 -23.91 31.65 3.07
N SER A 180 -22.73 31.10 3.34
CA SER A 180 -22.14 31.10 4.69
C SER A 180 -22.15 32.50 5.32
N VAL A 181 -22.58 32.56 6.57
CA VAL A 181 -22.63 33.79 7.41
C VAL A 181 -21.30 33.97 8.18
N ALA A 182 -20.33 33.08 7.98
CA ALA A 182 -19.04 33.14 8.66
C ALA A 182 -18.30 34.44 8.34
N THR A 183 -17.84 35.15 9.38
CA THR A 183 -17.02 36.35 9.24
C THR A 183 -15.54 35.96 9.20
N HIS A 184 -14.78 36.60 8.32
CA HIS A 184 -13.34 36.35 8.24
C HIS A 184 -12.62 36.87 9.48
N THR A 185 -11.96 35.97 10.21
CA THR A 185 -11.11 36.29 11.35
C THR A 185 -9.64 36.30 10.94
N LYS A 186 -8.89 37.33 11.35
CA LYS A 186 -7.44 37.37 11.13
C LYS A 186 -6.74 36.25 11.90
N VAL A 187 -5.74 35.62 11.29
CA VAL A 187 -4.98 34.47 11.83
C VAL A 187 -4.48 34.72 13.27
N LYS A 188 -3.86 35.89 13.54
CA LYS A 188 -3.35 36.26 14.88
C LYS A 188 -4.44 36.35 15.95
N LYS A 189 -5.66 36.80 15.59
CA LYS A 189 -6.79 36.89 16.54
C LYS A 189 -7.38 35.52 16.86
N TYR A 190 -7.37 34.60 15.88
CA TYR A 190 -7.88 33.24 16.06
C TYR A 190 -7.00 32.43 17.03
N TYR A 191 -5.68 32.37 16.79
CA TYR A 191 -4.77 31.63 17.68
C TYR A 191 -4.64 32.24 19.08
N ALA A 192 -4.73 33.57 19.21
CA ALA A 192 -4.74 34.23 20.52
C ALA A 192 -5.97 33.86 21.36
N ALA A 193 -7.14 33.68 20.73
CA ALA A 193 -8.38 33.30 21.41
C ALA A 193 -8.47 31.80 21.74
N VAL A 194 -7.86 30.94 20.91
CA VAL A 194 -7.89 29.48 21.10
C VAL A 194 -6.88 29.01 22.15
N ASN A 195 -5.72 29.66 22.24
CA ASN A 195 -4.63 29.26 23.15
C ASN A 195 -4.66 29.98 24.51
N GLN A 196 -5.67 30.81 24.80
CA GLN A 196 -5.84 31.39 26.14
C GLN A 196 -6.42 30.33 27.09
N ASP A 197 -5.67 30.02 28.15
CA ASP A 197 -6.05 29.02 29.15
C ASP A 197 -7.44 29.29 29.71
N SER A 198 -8.25 28.23 29.70
CA SER A 198 -9.65 28.20 30.15
C SER A 198 -9.75 28.19 31.68
N GLN A 199 -8.95 29.00 32.37
CA GLN A 199 -9.17 29.24 33.79
C GLN A 199 -10.44 30.06 33.90
N LEU A 200 -11.46 29.48 34.56
CA LEU A 200 -12.69 30.11 35.01
C LEU A 200 -12.48 31.62 35.20
N LEU A 201 -12.91 32.40 34.21
CA LEU A 201 -12.89 33.85 34.28
C LEU A 201 -13.84 34.23 35.41
N ASP A 202 -13.26 34.63 36.54
CA ASP A 202 -13.98 35.18 37.67
C ASP A 202 -14.52 36.55 37.25
N LEU A 203 -15.67 36.56 36.57
CA LEU A 203 -16.27 37.74 35.93
C LEU A 203 -16.45 38.88 36.93
N GLU A 204 -16.68 38.56 38.21
CA GLU A 204 -16.77 39.52 39.31
C GLU A 204 -15.50 40.36 39.48
N ARG A 205 -14.33 39.79 39.17
CA ARG A 205 -13.03 40.45 39.31
C ARG A 205 -12.77 41.51 38.22
N TYR A 206 -13.49 41.43 37.11
CA TYR A 206 -13.37 42.35 35.97
C TYR A 206 -14.44 43.45 35.95
N ILE A 207 -15.36 43.46 36.93
CA ILE A 207 -16.35 44.53 37.08
C ILE A 207 -15.67 45.69 37.83
N PRO A 208 -15.37 46.83 37.19
CA PRO A 208 -14.80 47.98 37.88
C PRO A 208 -15.81 48.54 38.89
N GLN A 209 -15.32 49.05 40.02
CA GLN A 209 -16.15 49.80 40.98
C GLN A 209 -16.63 51.13 40.35
N PRO A 210 -17.84 51.62 40.69
CA PRO A 210 -18.32 52.91 40.19
C PRO A 210 -17.42 54.07 40.65
N GLN A 211 -17.14 55.02 39.76
CA GLN A 211 -16.41 56.24 40.13
C GLN A 211 -17.37 57.32 40.64
N ALA A 212 -16.92 58.14 41.61
CA ALA A 212 -17.78 59.08 42.35
C ALA A 212 -18.51 60.17 41.53
N GLN A 213 -18.18 60.32 40.23
CA GLN A 213 -18.74 61.33 39.32
C GLN A 213 -19.26 60.70 38.00
N GLU A 214 -19.30 59.38 37.91
CA GLU A 214 -19.70 58.67 36.69
C GLU A 214 -21.21 58.43 36.66
N GLY A 215 -21.89 58.87 35.59
CA GLY A 215 -23.31 58.58 35.37
C GLY A 215 -23.56 57.09 35.07
N SER A 216 -24.75 56.58 35.42
CA SER A 216 -25.10 55.15 35.29
C SER A 216 -24.95 54.57 33.88
N VAL A 217 -25.14 55.39 32.84
CA VAL A 217 -24.98 55.00 31.43
C VAL A 217 -23.51 54.84 31.05
N ALA A 218 -22.65 55.75 31.52
CA ALA A 218 -21.20 55.69 31.26
C ALA A 218 -20.57 54.48 31.95
N TYR A 219 -20.99 54.19 33.19
CA TYR A 219 -20.56 53.00 33.92
C TYR A 219 -20.91 51.70 33.18
N ARG A 220 -22.16 51.57 32.71
CA ARG A 220 -22.60 50.40 31.92
C ARG A 220 -21.77 50.25 30.63
N GLN A 221 -21.52 51.33 29.92
CA GLN A 221 -20.76 51.31 28.67
C GLN A 221 -19.33 50.83 28.89
N ARG A 222 -18.66 51.31 29.95
CA ARG A 222 -17.30 50.88 30.31
C ARG A 222 -17.24 49.41 30.70
N VAL A 223 -18.23 48.94 31.47
CA VAL A 223 -18.36 47.52 31.84
C VAL A 223 -18.51 46.65 30.60
N ILE A 224 -19.35 47.06 29.63
CA ILE A 224 -19.54 46.35 28.36
C ILE A 224 -18.23 46.31 27.54
N GLU A 225 -17.51 47.43 27.44
CA GLU A 225 -16.26 47.50 26.69
C GLU A 225 -15.16 46.61 27.27
N LEU A 226 -15.07 46.51 28.60
CA LEU A 226 -14.12 45.64 29.29
C LEU A 226 -14.47 44.14 29.15
N LEU A 227 -15.76 43.80 29.18
CA LEU A 227 -16.24 42.41 29.12
C LEU A 227 -16.34 41.86 27.68
N ASN A 228 -16.58 42.71 26.69
CA ASN A 228 -16.69 42.31 25.28
C ASN A 228 -15.57 41.38 24.76
N PRO A 229 -14.27 41.68 24.96
CA PRO A 229 -13.21 40.80 24.48
C PRO A 229 -13.23 39.42 25.17
N GLN A 230 -13.58 39.36 26.45
CA GLN A 230 -13.69 38.10 27.19
C GLN A 230 -14.87 37.26 26.70
N LEU A 231 -16.02 37.92 26.45
CA LEU A 231 -17.20 37.27 25.87
C LEU A 231 -16.93 36.74 24.45
N GLU A 232 -16.12 37.43 23.64
CA GLU A 232 -15.71 36.93 22.32
C GLU A 232 -14.86 35.65 22.40
N VAL A 233 -13.95 35.56 23.38
CA VAL A 233 -13.14 34.37 23.66
C VAL A 233 -14.04 33.21 24.08
N ILE A 234 -14.92 33.44 25.06
CA ILE A 234 -15.88 32.44 25.55
C ILE A 234 -16.77 31.92 24.42
N ASN A 235 -17.36 32.81 23.62
CA ASN A 235 -18.20 32.42 22.49
C ASN A 235 -17.44 31.62 21.43
N SER A 236 -16.14 31.90 21.24
CA SER A 236 -15.30 31.16 20.30
C SER A 236 -14.94 29.77 20.82
N GLN A 237 -14.64 29.64 22.11
CA GLN A 237 -14.41 28.34 22.77
C GLN A 237 -15.68 27.48 22.81
N LEU A 238 -16.85 28.08 23.09
CA LEU A 238 -18.14 27.39 23.04
C LEU A 238 -18.41 26.84 21.63
N ARG A 239 -18.16 27.63 20.58
CA ARG A 239 -18.31 27.18 19.19
C ARG A 239 -17.37 26.02 18.84
N GLU A 240 -16.13 26.03 19.30
CA GLU A 240 -15.19 24.91 19.10
C GLU A 240 -15.62 23.65 19.86
N ARG A 241 -16.06 23.82 21.12
CA ARG A 241 -16.62 22.71 21.91
C ARG A 241 -17.84 22.11 21.24
N ASP A 242 -18.74 22.91 20.71
CA ASP A 242 -19.92 22.45 19.97
C ASP A 242 -19.53 21.69 18.69
N ARG A 243 -18.53 22.18 17.95
CA ARG A 243 -17.98 21.46 16.78
C ARG A 243 -17.38 20.12 17.18
N ASN A 244 -16.58 20.08 18.23
CA ASN A 244 -15.99 18.84 18.75
C ASN A 244 -17.07 17.86 19.20
N TYR A 245 -18.12 18.35 19.84
CA TYR A 245 -19.25 17.53 20.27
C TYR A 245 -20.03 16.97 19.07
N GLN A 246 -20.30 17.78 18.04
CA GLN A 246 -20.91 17.32 16.79
C GLN A 246 -20.04 16.27 16.07
N LYS A 247 -18.73 16.48 16.03
CA LYS A 247 -17.77 15.52 15.47
C LYS A 247 -17.80 14.19 16.24
N LEU A 248 -17.88 14.24 17.57
CA LEU A 248 -18.02 13.05 18.41
C LEU A 248 -19.33 12.29 18.13
N ILE A 249 -20.43 12.99 17.89
CA ILE A 249 -21.71 12.37 17.50
C ILE A 249 -21.57 11.70 16.13
N GLU A 250 -21.00 12.39 15.14
CA GLU A 250 -20.79 11.85 13.79
C GLU A 250 -19.87 10.63 13.81
N LEU A 251 -18.79 10.66 14.61
CA LEU A 251 -17.90 9.52 14.80
C LEU A 251 -18.63 8.34 15.45
N LYS A 252 -19.43 8.57 16.50
CA LYS A 252 -20.24 7.50 17.12
C LYS A 252 -21.23 6.88 16.13
N GLN A 253 -21.89 7.70 15.30
CA GLN A 253 -22.77 7.21 14.26
C GLN A 253 -22.02 6.43 13.18
N THR A 254 -20.83 6.89 12.78
CA THR A 254 -19.97 6.22 11.80
C THR A 254 -19.49 4.89 12.33
N VAL A 255 -19.03 4.83 13.59
CA VAL A 255 -18.67 3.58 14.27
C VAL A 255 -19.85 2.63 14.30
N SER A 256 -21.04 3.09 14.73
CA SER A 256 -22.24 2.26 14.77
C SER A 256 -22.64 1.73 13.38
N ARG A 257 -22.60 2.57 12.33
CA ARG A 257 -22.83 2.14 10.94
C ARG A 257 -21.77 1.14 10.47
N SER A 258 -20.51 1.36 10.84
CA SER A 258 -19.41 0.46 10.49
C SER A 258 -19.55 -0.89 11.19
N GLU A 259 -20.01 -0.92 12.45
CA GLU A 259 -20.30 -2.15 13.19
C GLU A 259 -21.52 -2.88 12.62
N GLN A 260 -22.57 -2.15 12.23
CA GLN A 260 -23.73 -2.72 11.53
C GLN A 260 -23.33 -3.32 10.19
N LEU A 261 -22.52 -2.60 9.41
CA LEU A 261 -21.98 -3.09 8.13
C LEU A 261 -21.06 -4.29 8.35
N ARG A 262 -20.22 -4.26 9.39
CA ARG A 262 -19.37 -5.40 9.79
C ARG A 262 -20.24 -6.62 10.10
N TYR A 263 -21.32 -6.43 10.85
CA TYR A 263 -22.26 -7.50 11.20
C TYR A 263 -23.03 -8.03 9.97
N SER A 264 -23.44 -7.16 9.04
CA SER A 264 -24.08 -7.60 7.79
C SER A 264 -23.11 -8.33 6.88
N LEU A 265 -21.88 -7.82 6.73
CA LEU A 265 -20.80 -8.48 5.98
C LEU A 265 -20.38 -9.79 6.64
N GLU A 266 -20.38 -9.90 7.96
CA GLU A 266 -20.13 -11.16 8.67
C GLU A 266 -21.24 -12.18 8.40
N LYS A 267 -22.51 -11.75 8.38
CA LYS A 267 -23.65 -12.61 7.98
C LYS A 267 -23.56 -13.03 6.52
N GLU A 268 -23.22 -12.09 5.64
CA GLU A 268 -23.06 -12.35 4.22
C GLU A 268 -21.85 -13.24 3.95
N LEU A 269 -20.72 -13.03 4.64
CA LEU A 269 -19.57 -13.94 4.63
C LEU A 269 -19.93 -15.29 5.21
N HIS A 270 -20.78 -15.37 6.23
CA HIS A 270 -21.25 -16.64 6.77
C HIS A 270 -22.13 -17.38 5.75
N LEU A 271 -23.03 -16.68 5.05
CA LEU A 271 -23.86 -17.22 3.97
C LEU A 271 -23.04 -17.59 2.73
N LEU A 272 -22.08 -16.75 2.35
CA LEU A 272 -21.14 -16.98 1.26
C LEU A 272 -20.17 -18.09 1.63
N ARG A 273 -19.73 -18.24 2.87
CA ARG A 273 -18.94 -19.41 3.32
C ARG A 273 -19.79 -20.67 3.39
N ALA A 274 -21.08 -20.56 3.71
CA ALA A 274 -22.02 -21.68 3.61
C ALA A 274 -22.28 -22.08 2.14
N ASN A 275 -22.30 -21.12 1.21
CA ASN A 275 -22.51 -21.34 -0.22
C ASN A 275 -21.22 -21.70 -1.00
N HIS A 276 -20.08 -21.08 -0.68
CA HIS A 276 -18.72 -21.45 -1.13
C HIS A 276 -18.16 -22.65 -0.37
N GLY A 277 -18.82 -23.11 0.70
CA GLY A 277 -18.57 -24.40 1.35
C GLY A 277 -18.82 -25.60 0.43
N ARG A 278 -19.30 -25.37 -0.79
CA ARG A 278 -19.26 -26.33 -1.91
C ARG A 278 -18.07 -26.10 -2.84
N GLN A 279 -16.88 -25.78 -2.33
CA GLN A 279 -15.67 -26.16 -3.05
C GLN A 279 -15.51 -27.68 -2.86
N ASN A 280 -16.01 -28.45 -3.84
CA ASN A 280 -15.68 -29.86 -3.95
C ASN A 280 -14.15 -30.00 -3.95
N LEU A 281 -13.61 -30.85 -3.09
CA LEU A 281 -12.21 -31.29 -3.18
C LEU A 281 -11.98 -31.76 -4.61
N SER A 282 -11.05 -31.13 -5.33
CA SER A 282 -10.84 -31.50 -6.72
C SER A 282 -10.21 -32.87 -6.77
N LEU A 283 -10.76 -33.78 -7.58
CA LEU A 283 -10.20 -35.11 -7.79
C LEU A 283 -8.74 -35.07 -8.26
N SER A 284 -8.37 -34.00 -8.97
CA SER A 284 -7.00 -33.77 -9.42
C SER A 284 -6.02 -33.48 -8.28
N GLU A 285 -6.47 -32.93 -7.16
CA GLU A 285 -5.64 -32.61 -6.00
C GLU A 285 -5.41 -33.86 -5.14
N VAL A 286 -6.47 -34.66 -4.96
CA VAL A 286 -6.39 -35.96 -4.26
C VAL A 286 -5.51 -36.94 -5.02
N ALA A 287 -5.71 -37.06 -6.34
CA ALA A 287 -4.88 -37.90 -7.19
C ALA A 287 -3.40 -37.50 -7.15
N TYR A 288 -3.13 -36.19 -7.11
CA TYR A 288 -1.77 -35.68 -6.97
C TYR A 288 -1.12 -36.14 -5.65
N GLU A 289 -1.78 -35.99 -4.50
CA GLU A 289 -1.22 -36.48 -3.23
C GLU A 289 -1.04 -38.00 -3.20
N LEU A 290 -1.88 -38.76 -3.90
CA LEU A 290 -1.77 -40.21 -4.03
C LEU A 290 -0.67 -40.68 -4.99
N GLY A 291 0.03 -39.76 -5.68
CA GLY A 291 1.08 -40.14 -6.62
C GLY A 291 0.58 -40.57 -8.00
N LEU A 292 -0.72 -40.38 -8.29
CA LEU A 292 -1.32 -40.77 -9.56
C LEU A 292 -1.14 -39.65 -10.60
N ASN A 293 -0.35 -39.92 -11.64
CA ASN A 293 -0.07 -38.97 -12.72
C ASN A 293 -0.72 -39.50 -14.01
N ASN A 294 -1.76 -38.83 -14.54
CA ASN A 294 -2.44 -39.06 -15.85
C ASN A 294 -3.64 -40.02 -15.95
N SER A 295 -4.59 -40.05 -15.02
CA SER A 295 -5.89 -40.69 -15.31
C SER A 295 -7.06 -39.71 -15.12
N LYS A 296 -8.07 -39.78 -15.99
CA LYS A 296 -9.38 -39.20 -15.68
C LYS A 296 -10.01 -40.09 -14.62
N TYR A 297 -10.15 -39.59 -13.41
CA TYR A 297 -10.78 -40.31 -12.31
C TYR A 297 -12.27 -39.97 -12.33
N GLU A 298 -13.13 -40.99 -12.46
CA GLU A 298 -14.59 -40.83 -12.43
C GLU A 298 -15.18 -41.04 -11.03
N ASP A 299 -14.36 -41.49 -10.07
CA ASP A 299 -14.77 -41.84 -8.71
C ASP A 299 -14.61 -40.70 -7.71
N ASN A 300 -15.41 -40.70 -6.63
CA ASN A 300 -15.36 -39.75 -5.50
C ASN A 300 -13.96 -39.73 -4.82
N PRO A 301 -13.48 -38.58 -4.29
CA PRO A 301 -12.26 -38.49 -3.48
C PRO A 301 -12.04 -39.63 -2.47
N LEU A 302 -13.11 -40.08 -1.81
CA LEU A 302 -13.03 -41.11 -0.78
C LEU A 302 -12.75 -42.50 -1.36
N SER A 303 -13.47 -42.89 -2.43
CA SER A 303 -13.26 -44.16 -3.13
C SER A 303 -11.89 -44.22 -3.80
N LEU A 304 -11.37 -43.09 -4.28
CA LEU A 304 -10.03 -43.00 -4.84
C LEU A 304 -8.95 -43.30 -3.78
N VAL A 305 -9.07 -42.73 -2.58
CA VAL A 305 -8.13 -43.01 -1.48
C VAL A 305 -8.23 -44.48 -1.02
N MET A 306 -9.45 -45.00 -0.84
CA MET A 306 -9.66 -46.38 -0.41
C MET A 306 -9.08 -47.41 -1.39
N SER A 307 -9.27 -47.19 -2.70
CA SER A 307 -8.78 -48.10 -3.74
C SER A 307 -7.24 -48.09 -3.86
N VAL A 308 -6.62 -46.91 -3.80
CA VAL A 308 -5.17 -46.76 -3.98
C VAL A 308 -4.40 -47.21 -2.74
N ASN A 309 -4.82 -46.76 -1.56
CA ASN A 309 -4.15 -47.09 -0.30
C ASN A 309 -4.61 -48.46 0.26
N LYS A 310 -5.57 -49.12 -0.38
CA LYS A 310 -6.19 -50.38 0.08
C LYS A 310 -6.65 -50.31 1.53
N CYS A 311 -7.29 -49.21 1.91
CA CYS A 311 -7.68 -48.92 3.29
C CYS A 311 -9.20 -48.83 3.45
N ASN A 312 -9.67 -48.92 4.70
CA ASN A 312 -11.09 -48.80 5.02
C ASN A 312 -11.55 -47.32 4.97
N LEU A 313 -12.85 -47.10 5.12
CA LEU A 313 -13.43 -45.75 5.07
C LEU A 313 -12.83 -44.84 6.16
N ASP A 314 -12.63 -45.36 7.36
CA ASP A 314 -12.12 -44.58 8.50
C ASP A 314 -10.68 -44.11 8.27
N ASP A 315 -9.82 -45.00 7.76
CA ASP A 315 -8.45 -44.71 7.39
C ASP A 315 -8.37 -43.69 6.25
N ALA A 316 -9.25 -43.81 5.25
CA ALA A 316 -9.32 -42.86 4.14
C ALA A 316 -9.73 -41.45 4.61
N VAL A 317 -10.64 -41.36 5.60
CA VAL A 317 -11.05 -40.08 6.19
C VAL A 317 -9.92 -39.45 7.00
N VAL A 318 -9.22 -40.25 7.80
CA VAL A 318 -8.04 -39.77 8.55
C VAL A 318 -6.98 -39.26 7.58
N TRP A 319 -6.74 -39.98 6.49
CA TRP A 319 -5.79 -39.56 5.45
C TRP A 319 -6.20 -38.23 4.80
N LEU A 320 -7.47 -38.05 4.44
CA LEU A 320 -7.96 -36.80 3.85
C LEU A 320 -7.84 -35.62 4.82
N ARG A 321 -8.15 -35.82 6.11
CA ARG A 321 -7.94 -34.79 7.15
C ARG A 321 -6.47 -34.42 7.27
N ASP A 322 -5.60 -35.42 7.32
CA ASP A 322 -4.17 -35.24 7.52
C ASP A 322 -3.50 -34.49 6.36
N ARG A 323 -4.02 -34.67 5.13
CA ARG A 323 -3.48 -34.04 3.92
C ARG A 323 -4.10 -32.68 3.59
N PHE A 324 -5.41 -32.52 3.76
CA PHE A 324 -6.16 -31.34 3.30
C PHE A 324 -6.84 -30.55 4.42
N GLY A 325 -6.75 -31.02 5.66
CA GLY A 325 -7.33 -30.39 6.84
C GLY A 325 -8.80 -30.75 7.10
N GLU A 326 -9.29 -30.41 8.29
CA GLU A 326 -10.64 -30.77 8.78
C GLU A 326 -11.75 -30.26 7.87
N LYS A 327 -11.65 -29.01 7.38
CA LYS A 327 -12.70 -28.38 6.54
C LYS A 327 -12.85 -29.02 5.18
N ALA A 328 -11.74 -29.42 4.55
CA ALA A 328 -11.76 -30.03 3.23
C ALA A 328 -12.29 -31.48 3.32
N MET A 329 -11.85 -32.23 4.34
CA MET A 329 -12.39 -33.56 4.64
C MET A 329 -13.90 -33.54 4.89
N LEU A 330 -14.42 -32.56 5.64
CA LEU A 330 -15.86 -32.42 5.92
C LEU A 330 -16.74 -32.25 4.67
N ASN A 331 -16.17 -31.73 3.59
CA ASN A 331 -16.88 -31.60 2.32
C ASN A 331 -16.90 -32.92 1.53
N ALA A 332 -15.98 -33.85 1.82
CA ALA A 332 -15.87 -35.14 1.16
C ALA A 332 -16.58 -36.28 1.92
N VAL A 333 -16.96 -36.08 3.19
CA VAL A 333 -17.38 -37.16 4.11
C VAL A 333 -18.63 -36.80 4.91
N SER A 334 -19.49 -37.79 5.21
CA SER A 334 -20.68 -37.62 6.06
C SER A 334 -20.34 -37.51 7.56
N LYS A 335 -21.26 -36.93 8.36
CA LYS A 335 -21.07 -36.54 9.77
C LYS A 335 -20.50 -37.60 10.71
N SER A 336 -20.61 -38.89 10.39
CA SER A 336 -20.16 -39.99 11.26
C SER A 336 -18.64 -40.12 11.38
N ALA A 337 -17.86 -39.61 10.41
CA ALA A 337 -16.40 -39.81 10.40
C ALA A 337 -15.60 -38.75 11.18
N LEU A 338 -16.29 -37.78 11.80
CA LEU A 338 -15.74 -36.67 12.60
C LEU A 338 -15.13 -37.11 13.94
N SER A 339 -15.69 -38.14 14.57
CA SER A 339 -15.28 -38.60 15.91
C SER A 339 -13.91 -39.29 15.89
N ILE A 340 -13.68 -40.12 14.89
CA ILE A 340 -12.42 -40.87 14.68
C ILE A 340 -11.30 -39.91 14.30
N ALA A 341 -11.64 -38.91 13.48
CA ALA A 341 -10.68 -37.93 13.02
C ALA A 341 -10.08 -37.08 14.17
N ARG A 342 -10.87 -36.72 15.18
CA ARG A 342 -10.36 -35.85 16.27
C ARG A 342 -9.45 -36.57 17.26
N GLN A 343 -9.42 -37.89 17.26
CA GLN A 343 -8.67 -38.71 18.22
C GLN A 343 -7.33 -39.23 17.68
N THR A 344 -7.04 -39.04 16.39
CA THR A 344 -5.81 -39.53 15.75
C THR A 344 -4.75 -38.42 15.67
N PRO A 345 -3.52 -38.64 16.19
CA PRO A 345 -2.42 -37.68 16.07
C PRO A 345 -1.92 -37.57 14.61
N GLU A 346 -1.33 -36.42 14.26
CA GLU A 346 -0.75 -36.19 12.93
C GLU A 346 0.36 -37.20 12.64
N CYS A 347 0.30 -37.85 11.47
CA CYS A 347 1.26 -38.89 11.12
C CYS A 347 2.55 -38.28 10.59
N ILE A 348 3.64 -38.41 11.36
CA ILE A 348 4.99 -38.01 10.91
C ILE A 348 5.46 -39.01 9.83
N PHE A 349 5.91 -38.49 8.69
CA PHE A 349 6.42 -39.32 7.61
C PHE A 349 7.70 -40.06 8.03
N VAL A 350 7.74 -41.37 7.82
CA VAL A 350 8.91 -42.20 8.04
C VAL A 350 9.47 -42.64 6.68
N PRO A 351 10.70 -42.23 6.32
CA PRO A 351 11.27 -42.57 5.02
C PRO A 351 11.65 -44.07 4.93
N PRO A 352 11.81 -44.62 3.71
CA PRO A 352 12.25 -45.99 3.50
C PRO A 352 13.57 -46.29 4.21
N LYS A 353 13.75 -47.51 4.75
CA LYS A 353 15.00 -47.88 5.40
C LYS A 353 16.16 -47.87 4.40
N PRO A 354 17.28 -47.17 4.70
CA PRO A 354 18.44 -47.15 3.81
C PRO A 354 19.19 -48.49 3.86
N GLN A 355 19.56 -49.01 2.69
CA GLN A 355 20.40 -50.20 2.55
C GLN A 355 21.70 -49.85 1.82
N ALA A 356 22.79 -49.73 2.57
CA ALA A 356 24.10 -49.33 2.03
C ALA A 356 24.68 -50.32 1.00
N GLN A 357 24.36 -51.61 1.13
CA GLN A 357 24.86 -52.66 0.24
C GLN A 357 24.41 -52.48 -1.23
N HIS A 358 23.19 -51.96 -1.44
CA HIS A 358 22.64 -51.74 -2.79
C HIS A 358 23.00 -50.36 -3.36
N PHE A 359 23.67 -49.50 -2.60
CA PHE A 359 24.00 -48.14 -3.07
C PHE A 359 25.02 -48.15 -4.22
N GLY A 360 25.94 -49.12 -4.24
CA GLY A 360 26.93 -49.23 -5.32
C GLY A 360 26.29 -49.40 -6.71
N GLU A 361 25.18 -50.13 -6.79
CA GLU A 361 24.43 -50.32 -8.04
C GLU A 361 23.73 -49.03 -8.49
N VAL A 362 23.09 -48.33 -7.56
CA VAL A 362 22.47 -47.01 -7.82
C VAL A 362 23.53 -46.00 -8.27
N GLU A 363 24.68 -45.96 -7.59
CA GLU A 363 25.79 -45.07 -7.92
C GLU A 363 26.33 -45.36 -9.34
N HIS A 364 26.55 -46.64 -9.66
CA HIS A 364 27.02 -47.07 -10.96
C HIS A 364 26.03 -46.69 -12.07
N TYR A 365 24.75 -46.96 -11.85
CA TYR A 365 23.69 -46.65 -12.83
C TYR A 365 23.55 -45.14 -13.08
N LEU A 366 23.48 -44.33 -12.03
CA LEU A 366 23.35 -42.87 -12.18
C LEU A 366 24.59 -42.25 -12.83
N ASN A 367 25.78 -42.82 -12.58
CA ASN A 367 27.00 -42.40 -13.25
C ASN A 367 26.96 -42.74 -14.75
N GLN A 368 26.65 -43.99 -15.12
CA GLN A 368 26.67 -44.41 -16.51
C GLN A 368 25.55 -43.79 -17.34
N LYS A 369 24.30 -43.84 -16.84
CA LYS A 369 23.11 -43.41 -17.60
C LYS A 369 22.90 -41.90 -17.59
N HIS A 370 23.34 -41.21 -16.54
CA HIS A 370 23.08 -39.78 -16.37
C HIS A 370 24.33 -38.92 -16.22
N SER A 371 25.52 -39.51 -16.34
CA SER A 371 26.81 -38.83 -16.27
C SER A 371 27.01 -38.03 -14.97
N ILE A 372 26.43 -38.52 -13.86
CA ILE A 372 26.54 -37.88 -12.55
C ILE A 372 27.81 -38.38 -11.84
N PRO A 373 28.74 -37.50 -11.41
CA PRO A 373 30.00 -37.91 -10.78
C PRO A 373 29.79 -38.71 -9.49
N GLN A 374 30.51 -39.83 -9.34
CA GLN A 374 30.47 -40.70 -8.15
C GLN A 374 30.72 -39.95 -6.84
N LYS A 375 31.75 -39.09 -6.80
CA LYS A 375 32.08 -38.27 -5.63
C LYS A 375 30.89 -37.41 -5.17
N PHE A 376 30.11 -36.89 -6.11
CA PHE A 376 28.94 -36.08 -5.80
C PHE A 376 27.78 -36.94 -5.26
N LEU A 377 27.56 -38.12 -5.84
CA LEU A 377 26.56 -39.09 -5.36
C LEU A 377 26.85 -39.55 -3.93
N LYS A 378 28.12 -39.83 -3.60
CA LYS A 378 28.53 -40.17 -2.22
C LYS A 378 28.27 -39.04 -1.23
N THR A 379 28.53 -37.78 -1.60
CA THR A 379 28.20 -36.64 -0.75
C THR A 379 26.70 -36.51 -0.48
N LEU A 380 25.84 -36.83 -1.45
CA LEU A 380 24.39 -36.84 -1.23
C LEU A 380 23.96 -37.98 -0.30
N GLN A 381 24.63 -39.13 -0.38
CA GLN A 381 24.41 -40.26 0.51
C GLN A 381 24.80 -39.95 1.96
N GLU A 382 25.99 -39.37 2.18
CA GLU A 382 26.46 -38.94 3.50
C GLU A 382 25.51 -37.92 4.13
N ARG A 383 24.87 -37.07 3.32
CA ARG A 383 23.87 -36.09 3.75
C ARG A 383 22.46 -36.69 3.92
N GLY A 384 22.28 -37.98 3.64
CA GLY A 384 20.98 -38.68 3.74
C GLY A 384 19.95 -38.22 2.70
N LEU A 385 20.38 -37.60 1.60
CA LEU A 385 19.48 -37.05 0.56
C LEU A 385 19.23 -38.03 -0.59
N LEU A 386 20.15 -38.98 -0.77
CA LEU A 386 20.07 -40.03 -1.78
C LEU A 386 20.58 -41.34 -1.19
N TYR A 387 19.81 -42.41 -1.26
CA TYR A 387 20.25 -43.75 -0.86
C TYR A 387 19.52 -44.85 -1.62
N ALA A 388 19.93 -46.11 -1.47
CA ALA A 388 19.22 -47.25 -2.04
C ALA A 388 18.23 -47.84 -1.01
N SER A 389 17.00 -48.14 -1.45
CA SER A 389 16.03 -48.88 -0.64
C SER A 389 16.37 -50.36 -0.57
N THR A 390 15.68 -51.08 0.31
CA THR A 390 15.75 -52.55 0.38
C THR A 390 15.43 -53.22 -0.95
N ASP A 391 14.53 -52.61 -1.72
CA ASP A 391 14.06 -53.13 -3.01
C ASP A 391 14.98 -52.74 -4.18
N GLY A 392 16.15 -52.15 -3.90
CA GLY A 392 17.12 -51.72 -4.93
C GLY A 392 16.73 -50.44 -5.68
N ASN A 393 15.70 -49.72 -5.24
CA ASN A 393 15.31 -48.44 -5.84
C ASN A 393 16.18 -47.29 -5.30
N ALA A 394 16.50 -46.31 -6.14
CA ALA A 394 17.12 -45.07 -5.70
C ALA A 394 16.08 -44.17 -5.02
N VAL A 395 16.36 -43.76 -3.78
CA VAL A 395 15.47 -42.96 -2.95
C VAL A 395 16.02 -41.54 -2.80
N PHE A 396 15.25 -40.55 -3.24
CA PHE A 396 15.57 -39.12 -3.07
C PHE A 396 14.62 -38.50 -2.04
N ILE A 397 15.17 -37.88 -1.00
CA ILE A 397 14.36 -37.38 0.11
C ILE A 397 13.76 -35.99 -0.18
N ALA A 398 12.44 -35.88 -0.06
CA ALA A 398 11.70 -34.63 -0.13
C ALA A 398 11.63 -33.96 1.24
N ARG A 399 11.88 -32.66 1.30
CA ARG A 399 11.91 -31.88 2.53
C ARG A 399 11.15 -30.58 2.38
N ASN A 400 10.57 -30.11 3.47
CA ASN A 400 10.08 -28.73 3.53
C ASN A 400 11.27 -27.74 3.53
N LEU A 401 10.97 -26.44 3.49
CA LEU A 401 12.02 -25.41 3.48
C LEU A 401 12.80 -25.33 4.81
N ASP A 402 12.21 -25.78 5.91
CA ASP A 402 12.87 -25.88 7.23
C ASP A 402 13.78 -27.11 7.36
N GLY A 403 13.82 -27.96 6.34
CA GLY A 403 14.66 -29.17 6.30
C GLY A 403 14.03 -30.41 6.93
N ARG A 404 12.76 -30.37 7.36
CA ARG A 404 12.02 -31.56 7.83
C ARG A 404 11.66 -32.46 6.67
N THR A 405 11.88 -33.77 6.83
CA THR A 405 11.54 -34.78 5.82
C THR A 405 10.04 -34.96 5.74
N THR A 406 9.47 -34.77 4.54
CA THR A 406 8.03 -34.85 4.28
C THR A 406 7.66 -35.93 3.28
N GLY A 407 8.62 -36.45 2.50
CA GLY A 407 8.35 -37.49 1.51
C GLY A 407 9.62 -38.10 0.94
N ALA A 408 9.44 -39.07 0.04
CA ALA A 408 10.54 -39.69 -0.69
C ALA A 408 10.14 -40.02 -2.13
N TYR A 409 10.97 -39.62 -3.08
CA TYR A 409 10.88 -39.99 -4.49
C TYR A 409 11.65 -41.29 -4.72
N LEU A 410 11.01 -42.27 -5.34
CA LEU A 410 11.59 -43.55 -5.71
C LEU A 410 11.86 -43.58 -7.20
N TYR A 411 13.05 -44.02 -7.56
CA TYR A 411 13.45 -44.23 -8.93
C TYR A 411 13.91 -45.67 -9.10
N SER A 412 13.18 -46.43 -9.92
CA SER A 412 13.48 -47.83 -10.16
C SER A 412 14.52 -47.97 -11.27
N LEU A 413 15.58 -48.73 -10.99
CA LEU A 413 16.66 -48.98 -11.94
C LEU A 413 16.22 -49.85 -13.12
N ASN A 414 15.19 -50.68 -12.93
CA ASN A 414 14.74 -51.70 -13.89
C ASN A 414 13.56 -51.24 -14.78
N ASN A 415 13.00 -50.06 -14.55
CA ASN A 415 11.83 -49.58 -15.29
C ASN A 415 12.25 -48.85 -16.59
N SER A 416 11.68 -49.27 -17.72
CA SER A 416 11.95 -48.70 -19.06
C SER A 416 11.45 -47.26 -19.22
N GLU A 417 10.48 -46.83 -18.40
CA GLU A 417 9.83 -45.53 -18.55
C GLU A 417 10.60 -44.34 -17.93
N ASN A 418 11.70 -44.57 -17.19
CA ASN A 418 12.46 -43.54 -16.45
C ASN A 418 11.58 -42.62 -15.56
N ASN A 419 10.46 -43.12 -15.06
CA ASN A 419 9.51 -42.35 -14.26
C ASN A 419 9.79 -42.48 -12.76
N PHE A 420 9.55 -41.39 -12.02
CA PHE A 420 9.59 -41.38 -10.56
C PHE A 420 8.24 -41.82 -9.98
N THR A 421 8.30 -42.65 -8.93
CA THR A 421 7.15 -42.96 -8.08
C THR A 421 7.34 -42.34 -6.71
N ILE A 422 6.26 -42.13 -5.96
CA ILE A 422 6.32 -41.53 -4.63
C ILE A 422 6.14 -42.63 -3.59
N TYR A 423 6.97 -42.63 -2.55
CA TYR A 423 6.84 -43.60 -1.46
C TYR A 423 5.56 -43.35 -0.66
N SER A 424 4.87 -44.45 -0.30
CA SER A 424 3.64 -44.41 0.48
C SER A 424 3.82 -43.63 1.78
N GLY A 425 2.87 -42.75 2.09
CA GLY A 425 2.92 -41.92 3.28
C GLY A 425 3.62 -40.56 3.09
N SER A 426 4.23 -40.30 1.93
CA SER A 426 4.79 -38.98 1.59
C SER A 426 3.69 -37.89 1.56
N ARG A 427 4.04 -36.66 1.96
CA ARG A 427 3.23 -35.45 1.84
C ARG A 427 3.81 -34.55 0.74
N ARG A 428 3.25 -34.64 -0.47
CA ARG A 428 3.79 -33.94 -1.65
C ARG A 428 3.50 -32.44 -1.62
N SER A 429 2.43 -32.03 -0.94
CA SER A 429 2.06 -30.63 -0.78
C SER A 429 2.99 -29.83 0.13
N ASN A 430 3.72 -30.49 1.03
CA ASN A 430 4.44 -29.83 2.11
C ASN A 430 5.97 -29.95 2.00
N GLY A 431 6.50 -30.51 0.92
CA GLY A 431 7.94 -30.47 0.68
C GLY A 431 8.35 -30.96 -0.69
N TRP A 432 9.60 -30.64 -1.04
CA TRP A 432 10.18 -30.79 -2.36
C TRP A 432 11.55 -31.46 -2.26
N PHE A 433 12.00 -32.10 -3.33
CA PHE A 433 13.42 -32.38 -3.45
C PHE A 433 14.15 -31.08 -3.82
N HIS A 434 15.04 -30.63 -2.93
CA HIS A 434 15.81 -29.41 -3.14
C HIS A 434 17.25 -29.50 -2.63
N LEU A 435 18.14 -28.82 -3.35
CA LEU A 435 19.57 -28.74 -3.09
C LEU A 435 20.05 -27.30 -3.32
N SER A 436 21.01 -26.84 -2.51
CA SER A 436 21.64 -25.52 -2.69
C SER A 436 23.15 -25.66 -2.93
N MET A 437 23.69 -24.92 -3.90
CA MET A 437 25.12 -24.89 -4.23
C MET A 437 25.61 -23.48 -4.56
N GLY A 438 26.91 -23.24 -4.41
CA GLY A 438 27.54 -21.94 -4.66
C GLY A 438 27.47 -21.00 -3.46
N GLY A 439 28.42 -20.07 -3.38
CA GLY A 439 28.56 -19.13 -2.26
C GLY A 439 28.92 -19.79 -0.92
N SER A 440 28.85 -19.01 0.16
CA SER A 440 29.05 -19.53 1.52
C SER A 440 27.83 -20.33 2.00
N ASN A 441 28.02 -21.39 2.80
CA ASN A 441 26.94 -22.25 3.34
C ASN A 441 25.90 -21.50 4.20
N ARG A 442 26.14 -20.21 4.54
CA ARG A 442 25.21 -19.31 5.24
C ARG A 442 24.73 -18.09 4.44
N GLY A 443 25.23 -17.87 3.22
CA GLY A 443 24.75 -16.79 2.35
C GLY A 443 23.25 -16.94 1.98
N LEU A 444 22.61 -15.84 1.62
CA LEU A 444 21.24 -15.85 1.11
C LEU A 444 21.19 -16.54 -0.26
N ILE A 445 20.06 -17.16 -0.59
CA ILE A 445 19.85 -17.73 -1.92
C ILE A 445 19.61 -16.56 -2.87
N GLU A 446 20.35 -16.53 -3.98
CA GLU A 446 20.24 -15.47 -5.00
C GLU A 446 19.49 -15.95 -6.24
N THR A 447 19.61 -17.23 -6.57
CA THR A 447 18.94 -17.81 -7.74
C THR A 447 18.17 -19.07 -7.34
N ALA A 448 16.94 -19.24 -7.83
CA ALA A 448 16.23 -20.51 -7.78
C ALA A 448 16.05 -21.09 -9.20
N VAL A 449 16.39 -22.37 -9.37
CA VAL A 449 16.23 -23.13 -10.61
C VAL A 449 15.16 -24.21 -10.40
N LEU A 450 14.01 -24.03 -11.04
CA LEU A 450 12.87 -24.94 -11.00
C LEU A 450 13.04 -26.04 -12.06
N ASN A 451 12.95 -27.31 -11.67
CA ASN A 451 13.19 -28.47 -12.55
C ASN A 451 12.14 -29.58 -12.36
N SER A 452 12.08 -30.53 -13.30
CA SER A 452 10.99 -31.52 -13.37
C SER A 452 11.23 -32.78 -12.56
N SER A 453 12.46 -33.08 -12.17
CA SER A 453 12.78 -34.31 -11.44
C SER A 453 14.06 -34.18 -10.60
N PRO A 454 14.22 -34.99 -9.53
CA PRO A 454 15.43 -34.97 -8.73
C PRO A 454 16.70 -35.22 -9.55
N ILE A 455 16.66 -36.13 -10.54
CA ILE A 455 17.79 -36.40 -11.44
C ILE A 455 18.08 -35.20 -12.33
N ASP A 456 17.05 -34.51 -12.84
CA ASP A 456 17.25 -33.29 -13.64
C ASP A 456 17.85 -32.18 -12.79
N ALA A 457 17.46 -32.05 -11.52
CA ALA A 457 18.10 -31.13 -10.58
C ALA A 457 19.61 -31.37 -10.51
N LEU A 458 20.04 -32.64 -10.38
CA LEU A 458 21.47 -33.01 -10.35
C LEU A 458 22.17 -32.70 -11.68
N LYS A 459 21.55 -33.04 -12.82
CA LYS A 459 22.12 -32.77 -14.15
C LYS A 459 22.30 -31.29 -14.42
N ILE A 460 21.27 -30.49 -14.10
CA ILE A 460 21.30 -29.04 -14.29
C ILE A 460 22.35 -28.42 -13.37
N MET A 461 22.44 -28.90 -12.13
CA MET A 461 23.46 -28.48 -11.19
C MET A 461 24.88 -28.75 -11.72
N ILE A 462 25.16 -29.93 -12.27
CA ILE A 462 26.49 -30.23 -12.87
C ILE A 462 26.78 -29.32 -14.06
N ARG A 463 25.78 -29.05 -14.92
CA ARG A 463 25.92 -28.16 -16.08
C ARG A 463 26.14 -26.69 -15.70
N ASN A 464 25.67 -26.27 -14.53
CA ASN A 464 25.78 -24.90 -14.04
C ASN A 464 27.06 -24.66 -13.20
N ALA A 465 28.05 -25.57 -13.29
CA ALA A 465 29.36 -25.38 -12.67
C ALA A 465 30.29 -24.57 -13.62
N PRO A 466 31.13 -23.64 -13.10
CA PRO A 466 31.29 -23.26 -11.70
C PRO A 466 30.13 -22.41 -11.15
N HIS A 467 29.79 -22.63 -9.88
CA HIS A 467 28.68 -21.92 -9.24
C HIS A 467 29.15 -20.57 -8.64
N ASN A 468 28.94 -19.48 -9.38
CA ASN A 468 29.35 -18.14 -8.95
C ASN A 468 28.44 -17.57 -7.85
N HIS A 469 27.16 -17.96 -7.83
CA HIS A 469 26.13 -17.46 -6.90
C HIS A 469 25.44 -18.60 -6.18
N ARG A 470 24.91 -18.34 -4.97
CA ARG A 470 24.17 -19.35 -4.22
C ARG A 470 22.83 -19.65 -4.89
N THR A 471 22.74 -20.85 -5.45
CA THR A 471 21.63 -21.29 -6.30
C THR A 471 20.89 -22.46 -5.65
N LEU A 472 19.57 -22.33 -5.54
CA LEU A 472 18.65 -23.38 -5.08
C LEU A 472 18.08 -24.13 -6.30
N TYR A 473 18.25 -25.44 -6.34
CA TYR A 473 17.60 -26.31 -7.33
C TYR A 473 16.38 -26.95 -6.67
N LEU A 474 15.18 -26.63 -7.16
CA LEU A 474 13.90 -27.07 -6.60
C LEU A 474 13.14 -27.93 -7.61
N THR A 475 12.70 -29.11 -7.17
CA THR A 475 11.95 -30.05 -8.02
C THR A 475 10.44 -29.80 -7.94
N LEU A 476 9.80 -29.67 -9.11
CA LEU A 476 8.36 -29.56 -9.29
C LEU A 476 7.89 -30.63 -10.28
N ASP A 477 7.60 -31.79 -9.74
CA ASP A 477 7.30 -33.02 -10.48
C ASP A 477 5.97 -33.01 -11.27
N HIS A 478 4.97 -32.20 -10.90
CA HIS A 478 3.64 -32.24 -11.53
C HIS A 478 2.95 -30.87 -11.73
N GLU A 479 2.08 -30.78 -12.74
CA GLU A 479 0.91 -29.86 -12.86
C GLU A 479 0.64 -28.98 -11.63
N ASN A 480 0.19 -29.69 -10.61
CA ASN A 480 -0.41 -29.18 -9.38
C ASN A 480 0.57 -29.10 -8.20
N ALA A 481 1.88 -29.32 -8.44
CA ALA A 481 2.87 -29.22 -7.38
C ALA A 481 2.85 -27.80 -6.79
N PRO A 482 2.73 -27.64 -5.45
CA PRO A 482 2.65 -26.32 -4.86
C PRO A 482 3.97 -25.58 -5.04
N LEU A 483 3.86 -24.28 -5.28
CA LEU A 483 5.01 -23.38 -5.41
C LEU A 483 5.25 -22.70 -4.06
N PRO A 484 6.50 -22.69 -3.54
CA PRO A 484 6.84 -21.90 -2.36
C PRO A 484 6.92 -20.41 -2.73
N LEU A 485 5.76 -19.79 -3.00
CA LEU A 485 5.67 -18.45 -3.57
C LEU A 485 6.36 -17.40 -2.70
N GLN A 486 6.21 -17.48 -1.38
CA GLN A 486 6.87 -16.56 -0.44
C GLN A 486 8.39 -16.52 -0.62
N LEU A 487 9.02 -17.67 -0.85
CA LEU A 487 10.46 -17.73 -1.11
C LEU A 487 10.74 -17.23 -2.53
N LEU A 488 10.06 -17.76 -3.54
CA LEU A 488 10.36 -17.51 -4.94
C LEU A 488 10.14 -16.03 -5.35
N THR A 489 9.21 -15.31 -4.74
CA THR A 489 8.97 -13.88 -5.03
C THR A 489 10.05 -12.96 -4.47
N THR A 490 10.77 -13.41 -3.44
CA THR A 490 11.84 -12.61 -2.79
C THR A 490 13.20 -12.76 -3.47
N LEU A 491 13.36 -13.77 -4.33
CA LEU A 491 14.61 -14.05 -5.00
C LEU A 491 14.81 -13.14 -6.22
N PRO A 492 16.02 -12.61 -6.44
CA PRO A 492 16.28 -11.75 -7.58
C PRO A 492 16.20 -12.49 -8.91
N ASN A 493 16.58 -13.78 -8.93
CA ASN A 493 16.55 -14.60 -10.15
C ASN A 493 15.77 -15.90 -9.92
N VAL A 494 14.72 -16.12 -10.71
CA VAL A 494 13.99 -17.40 -10.79
C VAL A 494 14.10 -17.93 -12.20
N VAL A 495 14.66 -19.12 -12.34
CA VAL A 495 14.95 -19.78 -13.63
C VAL A 495 14.14 -21.06 -13.73
N VAL A 496 13.54 -21.33 -14.88
CA VAL A 496 12.71 -22.51 -15.13
C VAL A 496 13.37 -23.39 -16.18
N ALA A 497 13.75 -24.59 -15.77
CA ALA A 497 14.38 -25.62 -16.60
C ALA A 497 13.40 -26.78 -16.83
N MET A 498 12.32 -26.51 -17.55
CA MET A 498 11.18 -27.41 -17.75
C MET A 498 10.60 -27.28 -19.17
N PRO A 499 9.72 -28.19 -19.62
CA PRO A 499 9.04 -28.05 -20.90
C PRO A 499 8.28 -26.71 -21.05
N LYS A 500 8.23 -26.15 -22.26
CA LYS A 500 7.64 -24.82 -22.55
C LYS A 500 6.22 -24.63 -21.98
N LYS A 501 5.38 -25.67 -22.01
CA LYS A 501 4.01 -25.65 -21.46
C LYS A 501 3.99 -25.30 -19.96
N ARG A 502 4.94 -25.85 -19.20
CA ARG A 502 5.10 -25.59 -17.75
C ARG A 502 5.67 -24.21 -17.49
N ILE A 503 6.62 -23.74 -18.31
CA ILE A 503 7.16 -22.37 -18.23
C ILE A 503 6.04 -21.33 -18.34
N ILE A 504 5.12 -21.49 -19.31
CA ILE A 504 3.99 -20.57 -19.49
C ILE A 504 3.10 -20.54 -18.24
N SER A 505 2.81 -21.72 -17.67
CA SER A 505 1.97 -21.85 -16.48
C SER A 505 2.61 -21.19 -15.25
N ILE A 506 3.92 -21.41 -15.06
CA ILE A 506 4.69 -20.81 -13.97
C ILE A 506 4.80 -19.29 -14.14
N ARG A 507 5.00 -18.78 -15.36
CA ARG A 507 5.08 -17.33 -15.64
C ARG A 507 3.80 -16.56 -15.34
N LYS A 508 2.63 -17.21 -15.42
CA LYS A 508 1.37 -16.58 -14.99
C LYS A 508 1.36 -16.26 -13.49
N ILE A 509 2.10 -17.04 -12.70
CA ILE A 509 2.17 -16.91 -11.24
C ILE A 509 3.43 -16.12 -10.82
N LEU A 510 4.55 -16.34 -11.52
CA LEU A 510 5.86 -15.73 -11.29
C LEU A 510 6.33 -15.04 -12.58
N PRO A 511 5.92 -13.78 -12.85
CA PRO A 511 6.21 -13.11 -14.11
C PRO A 511 7.71 -12.88 -14.36
N ASN A 512 8.52 -12.80 -13.30
CA ASN A 512 9.97 -12.62 -13.36
C ASN A 512 10.75 -13.90 -13.70
N ALA A 513 10.06 -15.02 -13.97
CA ALA A 513 10.71 -16.31 -14.22
C ALA A 513 11.34 -16.40 -15.63
N ILE A 514 12.65 -16.65 -15.68
CA ILE A 514 13.47 -16.72 -16.90
C ILE A 514 13.60 -18.19 -17.37
N ASP A 515 13.70 -18.40 -18.67
CA ASP A 515 13.96 -19.73 -19.23
C ASP A 515 15.44 -20.11 -19.05
N PHE A 516 15.73 -21.33 -18.62
CA PHE A 516 17.10 -21.82 -18.43
C PHE A 516 17.99 -21.67 -19.67
N SER A 517 17.42 -21.81 -20.87
CA SER A 517 18.15 -21.61 -22.13
C SER A 517 18.66 -20.18 -22.31
N LYS A 518 17.90 -19.18 -21.84
CA LYS A 518 18.28 -17.76 -21.87
C LYS A 518 19.22 -17.39 -20.73
N TYR A 519 19.09 -18.07 -19.59
CA TYR A 519 19.94 -17.88 -18.42
C TYR A 519 21.40 -18.28 -18.69
N ASN A 520 21.64 -19.44 -19.32
CA ASN A 520 22.99 -19.85 -19.70
C ASN A 520 23.65 -18.92 -20.74
N GLN A 521 22.86 -18.30 -21.62
CA GLN A 521 23.38 -17.29 -22.55
C GLN A 521 23.81 -16.02 -21.81
N GLN A 522 23.11 -15.61 -20.74
CA GLN A 522 23.46 -14.44 -19.93
C GLN A 522 24.67 -14.67 -19.03
N GLN A 523 24.88 -15.89 -18.53
CA GLN A 523 26.07 -16.23 -17.74
C GLN A 523 27.34 -16.37 -18.59
N ALA A 524 27.24 -16.61 -19.89
CA ALA A 524 28.41 -16.72 -20.78
C ALA A 524 29.07 -15.36 -21.12
N PHE A 525 28.44 -14.24 -20.73
CA PHE A 525 28.93 -12.86 -20.95
C PHE A 525 29.54 -12.21 -19.70
N TYR A 526 29.61 -12.93 -18.57
CA TYR A 526 30.30 -12.54 -17.34
C TYR A 526 31.37 -13.59 -17.02
#